data_AF-A0AB37XKC7-F1
#
_entry.id   AF-A0AB37XKC7-F1
#
_cell.length_a   1.000
_cell.length_b   1.000
_cell.length_c   1.000
_cell.angle_alpha   90.00
_cell.angle_beta   90.00
_cell.angle_gamma   90.00
#
_symmetry.space_group_name_H-M   'P 1'
#
loop_
_entity.id
_entity.type
_entity.pdbx_description
1 polymer ?
#
loop_
_entity_poly.entity_id
_entity_poly.type
_entity_poly.pdbx_seq_one_letter_code
_entity_poly.pdbx_strand_id
1 'polypeptide(L)'
;MNAPDPGRPEDDAAASLRRALRATAGELAPPPYPAERVRRLGRRRVRTRRALVAVPAAVAAVLAAVAIALPQWPGGEGLPAADSAGGEALGPRATPSLAPAQPAAPSARPWPSVRTVGAGEPVEIGRGQVLTLGADQVCHRDTTEPGGGVEDTCKSVSDGNQAAGSVSIQSSGALLRPLYIGPGRAARMTVEVDGEVFRAQVLTLEGNPGYAVGYAWGSGVSFDGPTPKVRVSDAEGKLLAEFP
;
A
#
# COMPACT_ATOMS: atom_id res chain seq x y z
N MET A 1 -22.27 43.90 -52.51
CA MET A 1 -22.01 42.47 -52.79
C MET A 1 -20.78 42.09 -52.00
N ASN A 2 -20.96 41.37 -50.88
CA ASN A 2 -19.85 40.95 -50.03
C ASN A 2 -19.30 39.63 -50.57
N ALA A 3 -17.99 39.57 -50.81
CA ALA A 3 -17.29 38.35 -51.20
C ALA A 3 -17.29 37.35 -50.02
N PRO A 4 -17.36 36.04 -50.28
CA PRO A 4 -17.25 35.04 -49.23
C PRO A 4 -15.82 35.02 -48.68
N ASP A 5 -15.72 35.08 -47.35
CA ASP A 5 -14.48 34.91 -46.58
C ASP A 5 -13.91 33.50 -46.85
N PRO A 6 -12.67 33.36 -47.37
CA PRO A 6 -12.08 32.06 -47.57
C PRO A 6 -11.78 31.45 -46.19
N GLY A 7 -12.57 30.45 -45.81
CA GLY A 7 -12.44 29.73 -44.55
C GLY A 7 -10.99 29.40 -44.22
N ARG A 8 -10.61 29.60 -42.96
CA ARG A 8 -9.25 29.39 -42.48
C ARG A 8 -8.81 27.94 -42.75
N PRO A 9 -7.63 27.71 -43.34
CA PRO A 9 -7.12 26.36 -43.66
C PRO A 9 -6.99 25.43 -42.44
N GLU A 10 -6.96 25.99 -41.22
CA GLU A 10 -6.96 25.24 -39.95
C GLU A 10 -8.27 24.48 -39.69
N ASP A 11 -9.42 25.03 -40.12
CA ASP A 11 -10.73 24.39 -39.92
C ASP A 11 -10.91 23.16 -40.83
N ASP A 12 -10.37 23.24 -42.05
CA ASP A 12 -10.37 22.14 -43.01
C ASP A 12 -9.43 21.01 -42.58
N ALA A 13 -8.27 21.35 -42.01
CA ALA A 13 -7.34 20.37 -41.44
C ALA A 13 -7.95 19.65 -40.23
N ALA A 14 -8.60 20.38 -39.32
CA ALA A 14 -9.30 19.80 -38.18
C ALA A 14 -10.49 18.92 -38.63
N ALA A 15 -11.24 19.33 -39.66
CA ALA A 15 -12.33 18.54 -40.23
C ALA A 15 -11.83 17.28 -40.95
N SER A 16 -10.66 17.34 -41.58
CA SER A 16 -10.00 16.19 -42.20
C SER A 16 -9.51 15.19 -41.15
N LEU A 17 -8.86 15.66 -40.09
CA LEU A 17 -8.39 14.82 -38.98
C LEU A 17 -9.56 14.12 -38.27
N ARG A 18 -10.67 14.83 -37.99
CA ARG A 18 -11.87 14.23 -37.39
C ARG A 18 -12.48 13.15 -38.28
N ARG A 19 -12.45 13.31 -39.60
CA ARG A 19 -12.93 12.29 -40.55
C ARG A 19 -12.02 11.07 -40.57
N ALA A 20 -10.69 11.28 -40.59
CA ALA A 20 -9.72 10.19 -40.53
C ALA A 20 -9.87 9.38 -39.24
N LEU A 21 -9.92 10.03 -38.08
CA LEU A 21 -10.10 9.36 -36.78
C LEU A 21 -11.41 8.58 -36.70
N ARG A 22 -12.52 9.09 -37.26
CA ARG A 22 -13.79 8.36 -37.32
C ARG A 22 -13.75 7.16 -38.27
N ALA A 23 -13.07 7.28 -39.41
CA ALA A 23 -12.89 6.16 -40.33
C ALA A 23 -12.10 5.03 -39.66
N THR A 24 -11.00 5.36 -38.96
CA THR A 24 -10.19 4.37 -38.24
C THR A 24 -10.89 3.79 -37.01
N ALA A 25 -11.68 4.60 -36.29
CA ALA A 25 -12.44 4.13 -35.12
C ALA A 25 -13.54 3.11 -35.49
N GLY A 26 -14.09 3.18 -36.71
CA GLY A 26 -15.08 2.22 -37.20
C GLY A 26 -14.50 0.83 -37.49
N GLU A 27 -13.18 0.72 -37.68
CA GLU A 27 -12.48 -0.55 -37.96
C GLU A 27 -12.06 -1.27 -36.67
N LEU A 28 -12.03 -0.57 -35.53
CA LEU A 28 -11.75 -1.16 -34.23
C LEU A 28 -13.04 -1.76 -33.66
N ALA A 29 -13.34 -3.00 -34.00
CA ALA A 29 -14.35 -3.77 -33.28
C ALA A 29 -13.82 -4.08 -31.86
N PRO A 30 -14.36 -3.46 -30.78
CA PRO A 30 -13.93 -3.82 -29.44
C PRO A 30 -14.29 -5.28 -29.19
N PRO A 31 -13.45 -6.03 -28.44
CA PRO A 31 -13.80 -7.38 -28.06
C PRO A 31 -15.14 -7.38 -27.30
N PRO A 32 -15.97 -8.43 -27.47
CA PRO A 32 -17.28 -8.47 -26.84
C PRO A 32 -17.13 -8.30 -25.31
N TYR A 33 -17.92 -7.37 -24.75
CA TYR A 33 -17.90 -7.10 -23.32
C TYR A 33 -18.16 -8.38 -22.51
N PRO A 34 -17.25 -8.81 -21.62
CA PRO A 34 -17.36 -10.11 -20.94
C PRO A 34 -18.32 -10.03 -19.74
N ALA A 35 -19.60 -9.74 -20.02
CA ALA A 35 -20.65 -9.51 -19.01
C ALA A 35 -20.75 -10.66 -17.99
N GLU A 36 -20.60 -11.90 -18.43
CA GLU A 36 -20.68 -13.07 -17.55
C GLU A 36 -19.48 -13.19 -16.59
N ARG A 37 -18.28 -12.79 -17.03
CA ARG A 37 -17.10 -12.75 -16.17
C ARG A 37 -17.27 -11.68 -15.07
N VAL A 38 -17.74 -10.50 -15.46
CA VAL A 38 -18.00 -9.38 -14.53
C VAL A 38 -19.10 -9.75 -13.52
N ARG A 39 -20.21 -10.33 -13.98
CA ARG A 39 -21.29 -10.81 -13.11
C ARG A 39 -20.82 -11.88 -12.12
N ARG A 40 -19.98 -12.82 -12.56
CA ARG A 40 -19.41 -13.86 -11.69
C ARG A 40 -18.53 -13.26 -10.59
N LEU A 41 -17.67 -12.30 -10.92
CA LEU A 41 -16.83 -11.59 -9.96
C LEU A 41 -17.68 -10.79 -8.97
N GLY A 42 -18.70 -10.07 -9.44
CA GLY A 42 -19.64 -9.35 -8.59
C GLY A 42 -20.38 -10.26 -7.62
N ARG A 43 -20.89 -11.41 -8.08
CA ARG A 43 -21.55 -12.41 -7.21
C ARG A 43 -20.60 -12.99 -6.16
N ARG A 44 -19.35 -13.29 -6.51
CA ARG A 44 -18.34 -13.80 -5.57
C ARG A 44 -18.02 -12.77 -4.48
N ARG A 45 -17.95 -11.49 -4.86
CA ARG A 45 -17.71 -10.37 -3.93
C ARG A 45 -18.87 -10.11 -2.98
N VAL A 46 -20.12 -10.17 -3.47
CA VAL A 46 -21.31 -10.06 -2.61
C VAL A 46 -21.39 -11.24 -1.63
N ARG A 47 -21.07 -12.47 -2.08
CA ARG A 47 -21.07 -13.66 -1.21
C ARG A 47 -20.01 -13.60 -0.12
N THR A 48 -18.78 -13.17 -0.46
CA THR A 48 -17.69 -13.01 0.53
C THR A 48 -18.00 -11.88 1.52
N ARG A 49 -18.57 -10.76 1.07
CA ARG A 49 -19.06 -9.70 1.96
C ARG A 49 -20.16 -10.19 2.91
N ARG A 50 -21.12 -10.99 2.44
CA ARG A 50 -22.19 -11.56 3.29
C ARG A 50 -21.66 -12.58 4.31
N ALA A 51 -20.62 -13.34 3.97
CA ALA A 51 -19.98 -14.27 4.91
C ALA A 51 -19.24 -13.54 6.04
N LEU A 52 -18.63 -12.38 5.77
CA LEU A 52 -17.93 -11.58 6.78
C LEU A 52 -18.84 -10.82 7.75
N VAL A 53 -20.10 -10.56 7.37
CA VAL A 53 -21.11 -9.92 8.24
C VAL A 53 -21.81 -10.93 9.17
N ALA A 54 -21.70 -12.23 8.91
CA ALA A 54 -22.38 -13.28 9.68
C ALA A 54 -21.53 -13.94 10.79
N VAL A 55 -20.26 -13.53 10.96
CA VAL A 55 -19.36 -14.10 11.99
C VAL A 55 -19.40 -13.37 13.36
N PRO A 56 -19.75 -12.08 13.53
CA PRO A 56 -19.65 -11.44 14.85
C PRO A 56 -20.82 -11.78 15.79
N ALA A 57 -21.91 -12.39 15.31
CA ALA A 57 -23.06 -12.74 16.15
C ALA A 57 -22.84 -14.03 16.99
N ALA A 58 -22.00 -14.95 16.53
CA ALA A 58 -21.78 -16.22 17.22
C ALA A 58 -20.76 -16.13 18.38
N VAL A 59 -19.76 -15.24 18.27
CA VAL A 59 -18.71 -15.10 19.30
C VAL A 59 -19.21 -14.32 20.52
N ALA A 60 -20.09 -13.33 20.33
CA ALA A 60 -20.68 -12.56 21.44
C ALA A 60 -21.60 -13.42 22.33
N ALA A 61 -22.30 -14.41 21.77
CA ALA A 61 -23.17 -15.30 22.53
C ALA A 61 -22.38 -16.30 23.41
N VAL A 62 -21.21 -16.75 22.96
CA VAL A 62 -20.37 -17.70 23.72
C VAL A 62 -19.67 -17.00 24.90
N LEU A 63 -19.24 -15.74 24.75
CA LEU A 63 -18.61 -15.00 25.84
C LEU A 63 -19.60 -14.59 26.95
N ALA A 64 -20.88 -14.36 26.62
CA ALA A 64 -21.91 -14.09 27.62
C ALA A 64 -22.29 -15.32 28.46
N ALA A 65 -22.13 -16.54 27.92
CA ALA A 65 -22.44 -17.77 28.63
C ALA A 65 -21.35 -18.19 29.64
N VAL A 66 -20.08 -17.82 29.40
CA VAL A 66 -18.96 -18.18 30.30
C VAL A 66 -18.90 -17.28 31.54
N ALA A 67 -19.48 -16.07 31.50
CA ALA A 67 -19.46 -15.13 32.62
C ALA A 67 -20.47 -15.47 33.75
N ILE A 68 -21.44 -16.36 33.52
CA ILE A 68 -22.51 -16.69 34.50
C ILE A 68 -22.20 -18.00 35.26
N ALA A 69 -21.14 -18.73 34.87
CA ALA A 69 -20.87 -20.08 35.36
C ALA A 69 -19.53 -20.23 36.10
N LEU A 70 -19.03 -19.19 36.77
CA LEU A 70 -17.91 -19.34 37.71
C LEU A 70 -18.42 -19.27 39.16
N PRO A 71 -18.29 -20.35 39.94
CA PRO A 71 -18.60 -20.33 41.36
C PRO A 71 -17.58 -19.46 42.11
N GLN A 72 -18.09 -18.42 42.76
CA GLN A 72 -17.41 -17.68 43.81
C GLN A 72 -17.00 -18.62 44.96
N TRP A 73 -15.70 -18.84 45.13
CA TRP A 73 -15.12 -19.43 46.33
C TRP A 73 -14.18 -18.43 47.00
N PRO A 74 -14.36 -18.12 48.30
CA PRO A 74 -13.58 -17.12 49.03
C PRO A 74 -12.37 -17.72 49.77
N GLY A 75 -11.38 -16.87 50.07
CA GLY A 75 -10.25 -17.15 50.96
C GLY A 75 -8.94 -17.38 50.21
N GLY A 76 -7.78 -16.88 50.64
CA GLY A 76 -7.41 -16.20 51.86
C GLY A 76 -5.96 -15.74 51.76
N GLU A 77 -5.53 -15.03 52.79
CA GLU A 77 -4.26 -14.33 53.04
C GLU A 77 -2.95 -15.10 52.73
N GLY A 78 -1.87 -14.33 52.52
CA GLY A 78 -0.52 -14.73 52.94
C GLY A 78 0.63 -14.46 51.97
N LEU A 79 1.23 -13.27 52.04
CA LEU A 79 2.69 -13.08 51.86
C LEU A 79 3.38 -13.49 53.20
N PRO A 80 4.73 -13.65 53.34
CA PRO A 80 5.81 -13.13 52.49
C PRO A 80 7.09 -14.02 52.32
N ALA A 81 8.02 -13.49 51.50
CA ALA A 81 9.49 -13.47 51.59
C ALA A 81 10.30 -14.72 52.03
N ALA A 82 11.33 -15.03 51.23
CA ALA A 82 12.61 -15.53 51.75
C ALA A 82 13.77 -14.99 50.91
N ASP A 83 14.56 -14.16 51.58
CA ASP A 83 15.93 -13.77 51.30
C ASP A 83 16.85 -15.00 51.27
N SER A 84 17.92 -14.99 50.48
CA SER A 84 19.21 -15.60 50.85
C SER A 84 20.31 -15.23 49.86
N ALA A 85 21.33 -14.62 50.44
CA ALA A 85 22.58 -14.15 49.85
C ALA A 85 23.62 -15.26 49.65
N GLY A 86 24.66 -14.92 48.89
CA GLY A 86 26.03 -15.32 49.19
C GLY A 86 26.64 -16.40 48.30
N GLY A 87 27.83 -16.12 47.74
CA GLY A 87 28.69 -17.16 47.18
C GLY A 87 29.66 -16.69 46.10
N GLU A 88 30.61 -15.83 46.46
CA GLU A 88 31.78 -15.48 45.67
C GLU A 88 32.77 -16.65 45.60
N ALA A 89 33.27 -17.03 44.41
CA ALA A 89 34.56 -17.70 44.23
C ALA A 89 35.05 -17.70 42.77
N LEU A 90 36.05 -16.85 42.52
CA LEU A 90 37.23 -17.02 41.66
C LEU A 90 37.16 -17.92 40.40
N GLY A 91 37.19 -17.27 39.23
CA GLY A 91 37.68 -17.82 37.97
C GLY A 91 38.78 -16.92 37.37
N PRO A 92 39.85 -17.48 36.76
CA PRO A 92 41.06 -16.74 36.42
C PRO A 92 40.88 -15.73 35.29
N ARG A 93 41.57 -14.60 35.49
CA ARG A 93 41.75 -13.44 34.61
C ARG A 93 42.24 -13.85 33.22
N ALA A 94 41.34 -13.92 32.24
CA ALA A 94 41.70 -13.91 30.83
C ALA A 94 42.01 -12.47 30.41
N THR A 95 43.26 -12.22 30.03
CA THR A 95 43.70 -10.99 29.37
C THR A 95 42.91 -10.76 28.08
N PRO A 96 42.24 -9.61 27.88
CA PRO A 96 41.65 -9.31 26.58
C PRO A 96 42.78 -9.04 25.59
N SER A 97 42.95 -9.96 24.64
CA SER A 97 43.70 -9.70 23.42
C SER A 97 42.95 -8.61 22.66
N LEU A 98 43.52 -7.40 22.62
CA LEU A 98 43.08 -6.30 21.75
C LEU A 98 43.24 -6.74 20.29
N ALA A 99 42.21 -7.40 19.76
CA ALA A 99 42.02 -7.48 18.32
C ALA A 99 41.85 -6.03 17.81
N PRO A 100 42.46 -5.66 16.67
CA PRO A 100 42.21 -4.34 16.08
C PRO A 100 40.71 -4.18 15.89
N ALA A 101 40.12 -3.18 16.54
CA ALA A 101 38.74 -2.82 16.31
C ALA A 101 38.61 -2.48 14.82
N GLN A 102 37.99 -3.38 14.05
CA GLN A 102 37.57 -3.06 12.71
C GLN A 102 36.70 -1.80 12.81
N PRO A 103 36.94 -0.77 11.99
CA PRO A 103 36.05 0.37 11.93
C PRO A 103 34.64 -0.16 11.72
N ALA A 104 33.73 0.16 12.64
CA ALA A 104 32.32 -0.17 12.46
C ALA A 104 31.91 0.34 11.09
N ALA A 105 31.49 -0.58 10.21
CA ALA A 105 30.96 -0.20 8.91
C ALA A 105 29.89 0.88 9.14
N PRO A 106 29.86 1.96 8.35
CA PRO A 106 28.88 3.02 8.52
C PRO A 106 27.50 2.38 8.57
N SER A 107 26.80 2.55 9.69
CA SER A 107 25.51 1.95 9.93
C SER A 107 24.57 2.42 8.82
N ALA A 108 24.26 1.53 7.87
CA ALA A 108 23.28 1.80 6.85
C ALA A 108 22.02 2.27 7.57
N ARG A 109 21.55 3.48 7.27
CA ARG A 109 20.34 4.06 7.89
C ARG A 109 19.27 2.97 8.00
N PRO A 110 18.62 2.78 9.15
CA PRO A 110 17.60 1.75 9.30
C PRO A 110 16.47 1.97 8.29
N TRP A 111 15.82 0.87 7.88
CA TRP A 111 14.63 0.95 7.03
C TRP A 111 13.45 1.51 7.83
N PRO A 112 12.52 2.25 7.17
CA PRO A 112 11.23 2.56 7.78
C PRO A 112 10.51 1.27 8.17
N SER A 113 9.94 1.22 9.38
CA SER A 113 9.16 0.08 9.86
C SER A 113 7.80 0.02 9.17
N VAL A 114 7.33 -1.15 8.72
CA VAL A 114 5.99 -1.29 8.14
C VAL A 114 4.91 -0.82 9.13
N ARG A 115 3.96 -0.01 8.68
CA ARG A 115 2.79 0.39 9.46
C ARG A 115 1.57 -0.39 8.99
N THR A 116 1.01 -1.21 9.87
CA THR A 116 -0.27 -1.88 9.66
C THR A 116 -1.40 -0.94 10.08
N VAL A 117 -2.47 -0.86 9.28
CA VAL A 117 -3.62 0.02 9.53
C VAL A 117 -4.95 -0.72 9.38
N GLY A 118 -5.97 -0.20 10.05
CA GLY A 118 -7.35 -0.67 9.87
C GLY A 118 -7.90 -0.29 8.49
N ALA A 119 -8.84 -1.10 7.97
CA ALA A 119 -9.52 -0.74 6.73
C ALA A 119 -10.36 0.53 6.93
N GLY A 120 -10.17 1.52 6.07
CA GLY A 120 -10.83 2.83 6.17
C GLY A 120 -10.16 3.82 7.12
N GLU A 121 -9.08 3.43 7.81
CA GLU A 121 -8.32 4.35 8.66
C GLU A 121 -7.61 5.41 7.79
N PRO A 122 -7.83 6.71 8.05
CA PRO A 122 -7.10 7.77 7.37
C PRO A 122 -5.66 7.85 7.89
N VAL A 123 -4.71 7.84 6.97
CA VAL A 123 -3.27 7.91 7.26
C VAL A 123 -2.71 9.21 6.71
N GLU A 124 -2.40 10.15 7.60
CA GLU A 124 -1.64 11.35 7.26
C GLU A 124 -0.22 10.96 6.82
N ILE A 125 0.12 11.25 5.56
CA ILE A 125 1.44 10.97 4.99
C ILE A 125 2.29 12.24 4.80
N GLY A 126 1.80 13.36 5.35
CA GLY A 126 2.45 14.66 5.35
C GLY A 126 2.01 15.57 4.20
N ARG A 127 2.36 16.85 4.28
CA ARG A 127 2.08 17.89 3.26
C ARG A 127 0.60 17.94 2.83
N GLY A 128 -0.31 17.76 3.79
CA GLY A 128 -1.75 17.72 3.55
C GLY A 128 -2.19 16.60 2.63
N GLN A 129 -1.51 15.44 2.65
CA GLN A 129 -1.91 14.27 1.90
C GLN A 129 -2.32 13.15 2.83
N VAL A 130 -3.43 12.49 2.49
CA VAL A 130 -4.01 11.39 3.27
C VAL A 130 -4.14 10.14 2.38
N LEU A 131 -3.78 8.98 2.93
CA LEU A 131 -4.06 7.67 2.33
C LEU A 131 -5.08 6.91 3.15
N THR A 132 -5.97 6.20 2.47
CA THR A 132 -6.92 5.29 3.09
C THR A 132 -6.87 3.95 2.39
N LEU A 133 -6.53 2.89 3.13
CA LEU A 133 -6.49 1.53 2.62
C LEU A 133 -7.83 0.85 2.87
N GLY A 134 -8.38 0.17 1.86
CA GLY A 134 -9.58 -0.63 1.95
C GLY A 134 -9.34 -2.05 1.46
N ALA A 135 -10.29 -2.95 1.71
CA ALA A 135 -10.16 -4.36 1.31
C ALA A 135 -9.98 -4.55 -0.20
N ASP A 136 -10.42 -3.58 -1.01
CA ASP A 136 -10.51 -3.69 -2.45
C ASP A 136 -10.02 -2.47 -3.24
N GLN A 137 -9.59 -1.42 -2.53
CA GLN A 137 -9.06 -0.20 -3.12
C GLN A 137 -8.11 0.51 -2.16
N VAL A 138 -7.26 1.38 -2.71
CA VAL A 138 -6.47 2.37 -1.96
C VAL A 138 -6.83 3.76 -2.47
N CYS A 139 -7.21 4.64 -1.56
CA CYS A 139 -7.64 5.99 -1.87
C CYS A 139 -6.61 7.01 -1.39
N HIS A 140 -6.58 8.16 -2.07
CA HIS A 140 -5.70 9.28 -1.77
C HIS A 140 -6.50 10.57 -1.86
N ARG A 141 -6.24 11.46 -0.90
CA ARG A 141 -6.86 12.78 -0.80
C ARG A 141 -5.79 13.84 -0.58
N ASP A 142 -5.94 14.95 -1.29
CA ASP A 142 -5.24 16.21 -1.02
C ASP A 142 -6.15 17.11 -0.16
N THR A 143 -5.65 17.54 0.99
CA THR A 143 -6.36 18.40 1.95
C THR A 143 -5.88 19.85 1.92
N THR A 144 -4.97 20.20 1.01
CA THR A 144 -4.38 21.54 0.92
C THR A 144 -5.21 22.53 0.10
N GLU A 145 -6.16 22.05 -0.72
CA GLU A 145 -7.02 22.92 -1.53
C GLU A 145 -8.09 23.64 -0.69
N PRO A 146 -8.13 25.00 -0.71
CA PRO A 146 -9.16 25.77 -0.04
C PRO A 146 -10.52 25.60 -0.75
N GLY A 147 -11.54 25.17 -0.02
CA GLY A 147 -12.90 24.97 -0.56
C GLY A 147 -13.50 23.59 -0.30
N GLY A 148 -12.71 22.65 0.22
CA GLY A 148 -13.20 21.38 0.75
C GLY A 148 -13.78 20.49 -0.33
N GLY A 149 -12.93 19.77 -1.05
CA GLY A 149 -13.39 18.66 -1.89
C GLY A 149 -12.51 18.39 -3.08
N VAL A 150 -11.33 17.81 -2.87
CA VAL A 150 -10.84 16.84 -3.86
C VAL A 150 -11.52 15.53 -3.50
N GLU A 151 -12.34 15.01 -4.41
CA GLU A 151 -12.87 13.66 -4.29
C GLU A 151 -11.71 12.67 -4.12
N ASP A 152 -11.94 11.62 -3.32
CA ASP A 152 -10.93 10.59 -3.13
C ASP A 152 -10.55 9.96 -4.47
N THR A 153 -9.27 10.10 -4.83
CA THR A 153 -8.74 9.39 -6.00
C THR A 153 -8.38 7.97 -5.57
N CYS A 154 -9.25 7.03 -5.93
CA CYS A 154 -9.13 5.62 -5.55
C CYS A 154 -8.61 4.76 -6.70
N LYS A 155 -7.66 3.88 -6.38
CA LYS A 155 -7.20 2.79 -7.25
C LYS A 155 -7.71 1.46 -6.71
N SER A 156 -8.42 0.71 -7.54
CA SER A 156 -8.79 -0.67 -7.21
C SER A 156 -7.56 -1.57 -7.11
N VAL A 157 -7.56 -2.47 -6.14
CA VAL A 157 -6.53 -3.52 -5.99
C VAL A 157 -7.04 -4.90 -6.41
N SER A 158 -8.23 -4.96 -7.01
CA SER A 158 -8.99 -6.21 -7.18
C SER A 158 -9.80 -6.29 -8.48
N ASP A 159 -9.71 -5.29 -9.35
CA ASP A 159 -10.38 -5.25 -10.66
C ASP A 159 -9.65 -6.06 -11.74
N GLY A 160 -8.40 -6.46 -11.48
CA GLY A 160 -7.56 -7.21 -12.41
C GLY A 160 -6.71 -6.33 -13.34
N ASN A 161 -6.70 -5.02 -13.16
CA ASN A 161 -5.88 -4.09 -13.96
C ASN A 161 -4.39 -4.11 -13.57
N GLN A 162 -4.05 -4.74 -12.45
CA GLN A 162 -2.68 -5.02 -12.04
C GLN A 162 -2.56 -6.49 -11.63
N ALA A 163 -1.56 -7.19 -12.16
CA ALA A 163 -1.35 -8.61 -11.91
C ALA A 163 -0.88 -8.88 -10.47
N ALA A 164 -1.20 -10.06 -9.92
CA ALA A 164 -0.59 -10.50 -8.67
C ALA A 164 0.92 -10.77 -8.88
N GLY A 165 1.74 -10.48 -7.87
CA GLY A 165 3.19 -10.52 -7.97
C GLY A 165 3.79 -9.34 -8.73
N SER A 166 3.08 -8.22 -8.83
CA SER A 166 3.56 -7.03 -9.54
C SER A 166 3.49 -5.78 -8.68
N VAL A 167 4.22 -4.75 -9.09
CA VAL A 167 4.17 -3.42 -8.50
C VAL A 167 3.89 -2.39 -9.58
N SER A 168 3.09 -1.37 -9.26
CA SER A 168 2.89 -0.17 -10.07
C SER A 168 3.29 1.06 -9.26
N ILE A 169 3.41 2.21 -9.92
CA ILE A 169 3.67 3.49 -9.27
C ILE A 169 2.64 4.52 -9.69
N GLN A 170 2.19 5.31 -8.71
CA GLN A 170 1.44 6.54 -8.92
C GLN A 170 2.25 7.71 -8.36
N SER A 171 2.10 8.88 -8.96
CA SER A 171 2.71 10.11 -8.49
C SER A 171 1.71 11.24 -8.45
N SER A 172 1.90 12.16 -7.50
CA SER A 172 1.21 13.45 -7.45
C SER A 172 2.21 14.50 -6.98
N GLY A 173 2.70 15.32 -7.91
CA GLY A 173 3.85 16.19 -7.65
C GLY A 173 5.05 15.41 -7.09
N ALA A 174 5.50 15.80 -5.90
CA ALA A 174 6.61 15.17 -5.17
C ALA A 174 6.27 13.84 -4.48
N LEU A 175 4.99 13.47 -4.40
CA LEU A 175 4.54 12.25 -3.74
C LEU A 175 4.70 11.05 -4.67
N LEU A 176 5.47 10.05 -4.24
CA LEU A 176 5.68 8.77 -4.92
C LEU A 176 4.93 7.67 -4.19
N ARG A 177 4.08 6.91 -4.89
CA ARG A 177 3.20 5.88 -4.30
C ARG A 177 3.30 4.55 -5.05
N PRO A 178 4.28 3.70 -4.72
CA PRO A 178 4.30 2.33 -5.22
C PRO A 178 3.17 1.50 -4.61
N LEU A 179 2.50 0.68 -5.43
CA LEU A 179 1.45 -0.24 -5.03
C LEU A 179 1.86 -1.66 -5.43
N TYR A 180 2.16 -2.49 -4.44
CA TYR A 180 2.42 -3.92 -4.61
C TYR A 180 1.12 -4.72 -4.47
N ILE A 181 0.84 -5.61 -5.41
CA ILE A 181 -0.22 -6.61 -5.30
C ILE A 181 0.43 -7.98 -5.41
N GLY A 182 0.26 -8.84 -4.41
CA GLY A 182 0.83 -10.18 -4.42
C GLY A 182 0.78 -10.91 -3.08
N PRO A 183 1.15 -12.20 -3.09
CA PRO A 183 1.05 -13.06 -1.90
C PRO A 183 2.16 -12.84 -0.88
N GLY A 184 3.25 -12.15 -1.25
CA GLY A 184 4.37 -11.86 -0.36
C GLY A 184 4.05 -10.75 0.64
N ARG A 185 4.75 -10.75 1.78
CA ARG A 185 4.65 -9.65 2.75
C ARG A 185 5.71 -8.61 2.42
N ALA A 186 5.30 -7.53 1.76
CA ALA A 186 6.19 -6.41 1.50
C ALA A 186 6.62 -5.78 2.84
N ALA A 187 7.94 -5.70 3.06
CA ALA A 187 8.52 -5.01 4.20
C ALA A 187 9.33 -3.79 3.80
N ARG A 188 9.81 -3.76 2.55
CA ARG A 188 10.66 -2.68 2.02
C ARG A 188 10.22 -2.35 0.60
N MET A 189 10.15 -1.06 0.31
CA MET A 189 9.91 -0.55 -1.04
C MET A 189 10.89 0.57 -1.35
N THR A 190 11.44 0.57 -2.55
CA THR A 190 12.25 1.66 -3.07
C THR A 190 11.69 2.16 -4.39
N VAL A 191 11.80 3.46 -4.60
CA VAL A 191 11.56 4.10 -5.89
C VAL A 191 12.85 4.78 -6.31
N GLU A 192 13.37 4.46 -7.49
CA GLU A 192 14.51 5.13 -8.09
C GLU A 192 14.00 6.11 -9.15
N VAL A 193 14.34 7.39 -9.02
CA VAL A 193 14.03 8.43 -10.00
C VAL A 193 15.32 9.18 -10.29
N ASP A 194 15.69 9.30 -11.56
CA ASP A 194 16.91 10.01 -12.00
C ASP A 194 18.19 9.57 -11.25
N GLY A 195 18.28 8.29 -10.88
CA GLY A 195 19.40 7.72 -10.12
C GLY A 195 19.36 7.95 -8.61
N GLU A 196 18.39 8.72 -8.09
CA GLU A 196 18.15 8.87 -6.65
C GLU A 196 17.19 7.80 -6.14
N VAL A 197 17.56 7.12 -5.06
CA VAL A 197 16.76 6.03 -4.46
C VAL A 197 16.02 6.51 -3.21
N PHE A 198 14.69 6.59 -3.31
CA PHE A 198 13.80 6.91 -2.22
C PHE A 198 13.32 5.64 -1.52
N ARG A 199 13.54 5.54 -0.21
CA ARG A 199 12.97 4.47 0.63
C ARG A 199 11.57 4.87 1.05
N ALA A 200 10.58 4.10 0.63
CA ALA A 200 9.19 4.38 0.97
C ALA A 200 8.81 3.81 2.34
N GLN A 201 7.98 4.55 3.06
CA GLN A 201 7.26 4.02 4.21
C GLN A 201 6.18 3.07 3.70
N VAL A 202 6.17 1.83 4.18
CA VAL A 202 5.21 0.80 3.74
C VAL A 202 3.99 0.80 4.67
N LEU A 203 2.81 0.76 4.06
CA LEU A 203 1.51 0.60 4.70
C LEU A 203 0.87 -0.72 4.25
N THR A 204 0.30 -1.46 5.20
CA THR A 204 -0.44 -2.71 4.96
C THR A 204 -1.76 -2.70 5.72
N LEU A 205 -2.76 -3.44 5.25
CA LEU A 205 -3.94 -3.72 6.09
C LEU A 205 -3.67 -4.87 7.06
N GLU A 206 -4.36 -4.83 8.18
CA GLU A 206 -4.50 -5.98 9.08
C GLU A 206 -5.00 -7.24 8.33
N GLY A 207 -4.58 -8.42 8.81
CA GLY A 207 -5.09 -9.71 8.30
C GLY A 207 -4.51 -10.21 6.96
N ASN A 208 -3.61 -9.46 6.32
CA ASN A 208 -2.92 -9.80 5.05
C ASN A 208 -3.83 -9.77 3.81
N PRO A 209 -4.14 -8.58 3.29
CA PRO A 209 -5.08 -8.42 2.18
C PRO A 209 -4.53 -8.84 0.81
N GLY A 210 -3.25 -9.19 0.70
CA GLY A 210 -2.60 -9.50 -0.59
C GLY A 210 -2.12 -8.27 -1.37
N TYR A 211 -1.94 -7.13 -0.69
CA TYR A 211 -1.33 -5.93 -1.26
C TYR A 211 -0.66 -5.08 -0.17
N ALA A 212 0.22 -4.18 -0.59
CA ALA A 212 0.83 -3.14 0.25
C ALA A 212 1.03 -1.86 -0.57
N VAL A 213 0.96 -0.70 0.08
CA VAL A 213 1.24 0.58 -0.57
C VAL A 213 2.43 1.24 0.13
N GLY A 214 3.35 1.81 -0.64
CA GLY A 214 4.40 2.66 -0.12
C GLY A 214 4.08 4.12 -0.33
N TYR A 215 4.70 5.00 0.45
CA TYR A 215 4.80 6.42 0.12
C TYR A 215 6.21 6.95 0.40
N ALA A 216 6.67 7.82 -0.49
CA ALA A 216 7.91 8.58 -0.33
C ALA A 216 7.74 9.99 -0.90
N TRP A 217 8.56 10.91 -0.39
CA TRP A 217 8.66 12.27 -0.90
C TRP A 217 9.97 12.41 -1.67
N GLY A 218 9.90 12.77 -2.94
CA GLY A 218 11.06 12.96 -3.82
C GLY A 218 10.87 14.14 -4.77
N SER A 219 11.70 14.21 -5.80
CA SER A 219 11.63 15.22 -6.87
C SER A 219 10.36 15.13 -7.74
N GLY A 220 9.56 14.07 -7.58
CA GLY A 220 8.44 13.73 -8.46
C GLY A 220 8.92 12.96 -9.69
N VAL A 221 8.00 12.40 -10.47
CA VAL A 221 8.32 11.70 -11.72
C VAL A 221 7.81 12.51 -12.90
N SER A 222 8.66 12.73 -13.90
CA SER A 222 8.26 13.28 -15.19
C SER A 222 7.82 12.15 -16.11
N PHE A 223 6.67 12.28 -16.76
CA PHE A 223 6.22 11.30 -17.76
C PHE A 223 7.03 11.34 -19.06
N ASP A 224 7.77 12.44 -19.30
CA ASP A 224 8.71 12.58 -20.42
C ASP A 224 10.15 12.19 -20.03
N GLY A 225 10.37 11.84 -18.75
CA GLY A 225 11.66 11.44 -18.20
C GLY A 225 11.88 9.91 -18.22
N PRO A 226 13.04 9.45 -17.73
CA PRO A 226 13.28 8.02 -17.57
C PRO A 226 12.24 7.40 -16.64
N THR A 227 11.76 6.21 -17.01
CA THR A 227 10.78 5.47 -16.20
C THR A 227 11.34 5.21 -14.79
N PRO A 228 10.59 5.55 -13.74
CA PRO A 228 11.02 5.30 -12.36
C PRO A 228 11.05 3.80 -12.08
N LYS A 229 12.14 3.29 -11.49
CA LYS A 229 12.21 1.87 -11.10
C LYS A 229 11.63 1.68 -9.72
N VAL A 230 10.87 0.61 -9.52
CA VAL A 230 10.36 0.25 -8.19
C VAL A 230 10.83 -1.14 -7.83
N ARG A 231 11.29 -1.33 -6.58
CA ARG A 231 11.60 -2.65 -6.03
C ARG A 231 10.85 -2.87 -4.74
N VAL A 232 10.28 -4.06 -4.60
CA VAL A 232 9.54 -4.49 -3.41
C VAL A 232 10.21 -5.75 -2.87
N SER A 233 10.53 -5.76 -1.58
CA SER A 233 11.13 -6.92 -0.92
C SER A 233 10.50 -7.21 0.45
N ASP A 234 10.68 -8.44 0.92
CA ASP A 234 10.32 -8.84 2.28
C ASP A 234 11.35 -8.38 3.32
N ALA A 235 11.18 -8.80 4.58
CA ALA A 235 12.02 -8.36 5.69
C ALA A 235 13.45 -8.91 5.59
N GLU A 236 13.59 -10.08 4.97
CA GLU A 236 14.84 -10.77 4.69
C GLU A 236 15.56 -10.18 3.47
N GLY A 237 14.86 -9.38 2.66
CA GLY A 237 15.41 -8.72 1.49
C GLY A 237 15.21 -9.50 0.18
N LYS A 238 14.41 -10.57 0.19
CA LYS A 238 14.02 -11.28 -1.03
C LYS A 238 13.13 -10.38 -1.87
N LEU A 239 13.45 -10.29 -3.17
CA LEU A 239 12.65 -9.55 -4.12
C LEU A 239 11.27 -10.21 -4.31
N LEU A 240 10.21 -9.43 -4.14
CA LEU A 240 8.82 -9.85 -4.31
C LEU A 240 8.22 -9.40 -5.65
N ALA A 241 8.59 -8.20 -6.09
CA ALA A 241 8.20 -7.63 -7.38
C ALA A 241 9.11 -6.45 -7.74
N GLU A 242 9.17 -6.14 -9.02
CA GLU A 242 9.82 -4.94 -9.54
C GLU A 242 9.01 -4.32 -10.68
N PHE A 243 9.17 -3.01 -10.84
CA PHE A 243 8.68 -2.23 -11.97
C PHE A 243 9.90 -1.60 -12.66
N PRO A 244 10.04 -1.78 -13.98
CA PRO A 244 11.20 -1.34 -14.73
C PRO A 244 11.26 0.17 -14.93
#